data_AF-A0A554KAG3-F1
#
_entry.id   AF-A0A554KAG3-F1
#
_cell.length_a   1.000
_cell.length_b   1.000
_cell.length_c   1.000
_cell.angle_alpha   90.00
_cell.angle_beta   90.00
_cell.angle_gamma   90.00
#
_symmetry.space_group_name_H-M   'P 1'
#
loop_
_entity.id
_entity.type
_entity.pdbx_description
1 polymer ?
#
loop_
_entity_poly.entity_id
_entity_poly.type
_entity_poly.pdbx_seq_one_letter_code
_entity_poly.pdbx_strand_id
1 'polypeptide(L)' 'MNMTKDNFVFVVSVIFLIIGVIHVLRVFEGWQVQIGNLVIPIWASWVAVIIAFYLSFQSFRLAKKV' A
#
# COMPACT_ATOMS: atom_id res chain seq x y z
N MET A 1 23.97 0.83 -8.16
CA MET A 1 22.95 0.22 -9.06
C MET A 1 22.13 1.33 -9.67
N ASN A 2 22.14 1.48 -10.99
CA ASN A 2 21.25 2.43 -11.66
C ASN A 2 19.90 1.74 -11.86
N MET A 3 18.81 2.32 -11.35
CA MET A 3 17.49 1.69 -11.37
C MET A 3 16.77 2.07 -12.66
N THR A 4 16.34 1.07 -13.44
CA THR A 4 15.51 1.32 -14.63
C THR A 4 14.11 1.74 -14.21
N LYS A 5 13.41 2.48 -15.08
CA LYS A 5 12.04 2.94 -14.82
C LYS A 5 11.10 1.75 -14.53
N ASP A 6 11.26 0.65 -15.26
CA ASP A 6 10.41 -0.54 -15.11
C ASP A 6 10.64 -1.24 -13.77
N ASN A 7 11.91 -1.39 -13.37
CA ASN A 7 12.25 -1.94 -12.06
C ASN A 7 11.71 -1.06 -10.92
N PHE A 8 11.79 0.26 -11.08
CA PHE A 8 11.21 1.19 -10.11
C PHE A 8 9.69 1.03 -10.00
N VAL A 9 8.97 1.04 -11.12
CA VAL A 9 7.50 0.89 -11.14
C VAL A 9 7.09 -0.46 -10.56
N PHE A 10 7.82 -1.53 -10.86
CA PHE A 10 7.56 -2.85 -10.27
C PHE A 10 7.72 -2.85 -8.75
N VAL A 11 8.85 -2.34 -8.23
CA VAL A 11 9.10 -2.24 -6.78
C VAL A 11 8.01 -1.41 -6.09
N VAL A 12 7.64 -0.27 -6.66
CA VAL A 12 6.55 0.57 -6.14
C VAL A 12 5.22 -0.18 -6.11
N SER A 13 4.90 -0.93 -7.16
CA SER A 13 3.66 -1.73 -7.24
C SER A 13 3.57 -2.76 -6.11
N VAL A 14 4.69 -3.45 -5.84
CA VAL A 14 4.80 -4.47 -4.79
C VAL A 14 4.70 -3.84 -3.40
N ILE A 15 5.38 -2.72 -3.16
CA ILE A 15 5.33 -2.02 -1.86
C ILE A 15 3.89 -1.60 -1.54
N PHE A 16 3.19 -0.95 -2.48
CA PHE A 16 1.80 -0.56 -2.24
C PHE A 16 0.86 -1.76 -2.07
N LEU A 17 1.12 -2.88 -2.76
CA LEU A 17 0.35 -4.11 -2.55
C LEU A 17 0.50 -4.61 -1.11
N ILE A 18 1.74 -4.72 -0.61
CA ILE A 18 2.03 -5.18 0.75
C ILE A 18 1.38 -4.25 1.78
N ILE A 19 1.51 -2.92 1.60
CA ILE A 19 0.88 -1.92 2.47
C ILE A 19 -0.64 -2.10 2.48
N GLY A 20 -1.26 -2.27 1.30
CA GLY A 20 -2.70 -2.51 1.18
C GLY A 20 -3.15 -3.75 1.95
N VAL A 21 -2.42 -4.87 1.81
CA VAL A 21 -2.69 -6.12 2.55
C VAL A 21 -2.57 -5.92 4.06
N ILE A 22 -1.54 -5.23 4.54
CA ILE A 22 -1.37 -4.94 5.98
C ILE A 22 -2.57 -4.14 6.51
N HIS A 23 -3.07 -3.15 5.77
CA HIS A 23 -4.24 -2.39 6.20
C HIS A 23 -5.53 -3.21 6.17
N VAL A 24 -5.68 -4.13 5.21
CA VAL A 24 -6.80 -5.09 5.20
C VAL A 24 -6.77 -5.97 6.44
N LEU A 25 -5.60 -6.56 6.75
CA LEU A 25 -5.43 -7.36 7.97
C LEU A 25 -5.76 -6.55 9.21
N ARG A 26 -5.28 -5.31 9.30
CA ARG A 26 -5.60 -4.42 10.41
C ARG A 26 -7.11 -4.19 10.57
N VAL A 27 -7.84 -4.02 9.46
CA VAL A 27 -9.29 -3.80 9.48
C VAL A 27 -10.04 -5.03 10.01
N PHE A 28 -9.63 -6.24 9.62
CA PHE A 28 -10.30 -7.48 10.03
C PHE A 28 -9.89 -7.94 11.43
N GLU A 29 -8.62 -7.81 11.79
CA GLU A 29 -8.08 -8.26 13.08
C GLU A 29 -8.18 -7.19 14.17
N GLY A 30 -8.50 -5.94 13.82
CA GLY A 30 -8.68 -4.85 14.77
C GLY A 30 -7.40 -4.36 15.44
N TRP A 31 -6.22 -4.55 14.83
CA TRP A 31 -4.94 -4.17 15.44
C TRP A 31 -4.87 -2.67 15.80
N GLN A 32 -4.50 -2.40 17.04
CA GLN A 32 -4.24 -1.04 17.50
C GLN A 32 -2.91 -0.54 16.93
N VAL A 33 -2.95 0.66 16.34
CA VAL A 33 -1.75 1.39 15.90
C VAL A 33 -1.69 2.68 16.69
N GLN A 34 -0.59 2.91 17.39
CA GLN A 34 -0.36 4.06 18.24
C GLN A 34 0.96 4.74 17.86
N ILE A 35 0.94 6.06 17.75
CA ILE A 35 2.12 6.88 17.49
C ILE A 35 2.19 7.94 18.60
N GLY A 36 3.12 7.76 19.55
CA GLY A 36 3.13 8.56 20.77
C GLY A 36 1.83 8.40 21.55
N ASN A 37 1.08 9.49 21.73
CA ASN A 37 -0.22 9.49 22.43
C ASN A 37 -1.42 9.41 21.48
N LEU A 38 -1.19 9.35 20.16
CA LEU A 38 -2.27 9.28 19.17
C LEU A 38 -2.58 7.82 18.82
N VAL A 39 -3.81 7.39 19.07
CA VAL A 39 -4.34 6.13 18.55
C VAL A 39 -4.91 6.38 17.16
N ILE A 40 -4.39 5.68 16.16
CA ILE A 40 -4.87 5.80 14.79
C ILE A 40 -6.21 5.07 14.69
N PRO A 41 -7.30 5.73 14.30
CA PRO A 41 -8.60 5.09 14.18
C PRO A 41 -8.63 4.07 13.03
N ILE A 42 -9.53 3.08 13.11
CA ILE A 42 -9.67 2.05 12.07
C ILE A 42 -10.10 2.65 10.72
N TRP A 43 -10.90 3.72 10.71
CA TRP A 43 -11.32 4.39 9.47
C TRP A 43 -10.15 4.85 8.60
N ALA A 44 -9.02 5.21 9.19
CA ALA A 44 -7.82 5.60 8.45
C ALA A 44 -7.25 4.44 7.63
N SER A 45 -7.43 3.18 8.07
CA SER A 45 -7.01 2.02 7.30
C SER A 45 -7.90 1.75 6.09
N TRP A 46 -9.20 2.06 6.14
CA TRP A 46 -10.05 1.99 4.95
C TRP A 46 -9.57 2.94 3.84
N VAL A 47 -9.18 4.17 4.22
CA VAL A 47 -8.59 5.14 3.27
C VAL A 47 -7.27 4.61 2.70
N ALA A 48 -6.39 4.09 3.56
CA ALA A 48 -5.12 3.53 3.14
C ALA A 48 -5.28 2.31 2.21
N VAL A 49 -6.25 1.42 2.48
CA VAL A 49 -6.60 0.29 1.60
C VAL A 49 -6.95 0.78 0.20
N ILE A 50 -7.86 1.76 0.09
CA ILE A 50 -8.32 2.28 -1.20
C ILE A 50 -7.14 2.87 -1.99
N ILE A 51 -6.34 3.73 -1.35
CA ILE A 51 -5.22 4.40 -2.00
C ILE A 51 -4.14 3.40 -2.40
N ALA A 52 -3.75 2.49 -1.51
CA ALA A 52 -2.67 1.54 -1.75
C ALA A 52 -3.02 0.55 -2.87
N PHE A 53 -4.24 -0.02 -2.87
CA PHE A 53 -4.67 -0.89 -3.97
C PHE A 53 -4.83 -0.13 -5.28
N TYR A 54 -5.36 1.10 -5.27
CA TYR A 54 -5.43 1.92 -6.47
C TYR A 54 -4.04 2.16 -7.07
N LEU A 55 -3.08 2.61 -6.25
CA LEU A 55 -1.72 2.87 -6.72
C LEU A 55 -1.02 1.59 -7.21
N SER A 56 -1.13 0.49 -6.45
CA SER A 56 -0.58 -0.80 -6.86
C SER A 56 -1.15 -1.26 -8.21
N PHE A 57 -2.48 -1.17 -8.39
CA PHE A 57 -3.14 -1.51 -9.65
C PHE A 57 -2.67 -0.63 -10.82
N GLN A 58 -2.59 0.69 -10.61
CA GLN A 58 -2.13 1.62 -11.64
C GLN A 58 -0.67 1.34 -12.04
N SER A 59 0.20 1.10 -11.07
CA SER A 59 1.62 0.81 -11.31
C SER A 59 1.82 -0.53 -12.02
N PHE A 60 1.10 -1.59 -11.63
CA PHE A 60 1.13 -2.86 -12.36
C PHE A 60 0.60 -2.73 -13.80
N ARG A 61 -0.43 -1.92 -14.01
CA ARG A 61 -0.95 -1.63 -15.36
C ARG A 61 0.07 -0.90 -16.22
N LEU A 62 0.85 0.00 -15.62
CA LEU A 62 1.92 0.73 -16.31
C LEU A 62 3.10 -0.19 -16.62
N ALA A 63 3.51 -1.03 -15.68
CA ALA A 63 4.58 -2.01 -15.84
C ALA A 63 4.27 -3.11 -16.86
N LYS A 64 2.99 -3.46 -17.06
CA LYS A 64 2.55 -4.43 -18.07
C LYS A 64 2.44 -3.85 -19.48
N LYS A 65 2.54 -2.53 -19.63
CA LYS A 65 2.38 -1.84 -20.93
C LYS A 65 3.70 -1.78 -21.73
N VAL A 66 4.47 -2.88 -21.68
CA VAL A 66 5.66 -3.13 -22.52
C VAL A 66 5.23 -3.87 -23.77
#